data_AF-A0A1Y5GWF0-F1
#
_entry.id   AF-A0A1Y5GWF0-F1
#
_cell.length_a   1.000
_cell.length_b   1.000
_cell.length_c   1.000
_cell.angle_alpha   90.00
_cell.angle_beta   90.00
_cell.angle_gamma   90.00
#
_symmetry.space_group_name_H-M   'P 1'
#
loop_
_entity.id
_entity.type
_entity.pdbx_description
1 polymer ?
#
loop_
_entity_poly.entity_id
_entity_poly.type
_entity_poly.pdbx_seq_one_letter_code
_entity_poly.pdbx_strand_id
1 'polypeptide(L)'
;MKHLIPFFKAIKFQSCLVALALLTLTSLVNAEPSKLTQQKINQKVAEYNYQLSTQAIGGHYQFSKDNLLVEQARQVKSLGSNLLKICLGKGTAKSYGFEKKALKAKSALAMLRSTPALKHVFDMNFKYYQAWIHSYTEGKWRDGITKKEADDYYKEMYDLAGYFLTKYSGTGKVFMLGNWEGDWLIHKKMDRNSTPSTKPFKA
;
A
#
# COMPACT_ATOMS: atom_id res chain seq x y z
N MET A 1 -12.78 55.50 52.85
CA MET A 1 -12.06 54.59 51.94
C MET A 1 -12.27 53.14 52.37
N LYS A 2 -13.44 52.58 52.05
CA LYS A 2 -13.80 51.16 52.14
C LYS A 2 -14.68 50.91 50.91
N HIS A 3 -14.64 49.69 50.37
CA HIS A 3 -15.43 49.18 49.23
C HIS A 3 -14.78 49.27 47.83
N LEU A 4 -13.83 48.36 47.53
CA LEU A 4 -13.51 47.98 46.14
C LEU A 4 -12.65 46.69 46.09
N ILE A 5 -13.10 45.60 46.71
CA ILE A 5 -12.34 44.31 46.70
C ILE A 5 -13.15 43.04 46.27
N PRO A 6 -14.49 42.96 46.22
CA PRO A 6 -15.11 41.67 45.86
C PRO A 6 -15.22 41.38 44.35
N PHE A 7 -15.08 42.36 43.46
CA PHE A 7 -15.45 42.18 42.05
C PHE A 7 -14.39 41.45 41.19
N PHE A 8 -13.10 41.58 41.53
CA PHE A 8 -12.00 41.00 40.71
C PHE A 8 -11.77 39.50 40.93
N LYS A 9 -12.23 38.92 42.04
CA LYS A 9 -12.10 37.46 42.29
C LYS A 9 -13.12 36.63 41.51
N ALA A 10 -14.34 37.14 41.31
CA ALA A 10 -15.40 36.43 40.58
C ALA A 10 -15.07 36.28 39.09
N ILE A 11 -14.47 37.30 38.47
CA ILE A 11 -14.15 37.30 37.02
C ILE A 11 -13.03 36.30 36.70
N LYS A 12 -12.01 36.14 37.57
CA LYS A 12 -10.95 35.13 37.37
C LYS A 12 -11.46 33.69 37.51
N PHE A 13 -12.45 33.46 38.38
CA PHE A 13 -13.00 32.11 38.61
C PHE A 13 -13.92 31.67 37.46
N GLN A 14 -14.76 32.58 36.94
CA GLN A 14 -15.62 32.32 35.77
C GLN A 14 -14.81 32.04 34.50
N SER A 15 -13.70 32.77 34.31
CA SER A 15 -12.81 32.62 33.15
C SER A 15 -12.06 31.27 33.15
N CYS A 16 -11.66 30.77 34.33
CA CYS A 16 -11.05 29.45 34.46
C CYS A 16 -12.05 28.31 34.19
N LEU A 17 -13.30 28.44 34.62
CA LEU A 17 -14.35 27.42 34.39
C LEU A 17 -14.72 27.30 32.91
N VAL A 18 -14.80 28.41 32.18
CA VAL A 18 -15.06 28.40 30.73
C VAL A 18 -13.87 27.84 29.94
N ALA A 19 -12.64 28.18 30.33
CA ALA A 19 -11.44 27.59 29.73
C ALA A 19 -11.33 26.08 29.98
N LEU A 20 -11.67 25.60 31.19
CA LEU A 20 -11.70 24.16 31.51
C LEU A 20 -12.83 23.43 30.75
N ALA A 21 -13.98 24.07 30.56
CA ALA A 21 -15.09 23.53 29.79
C ALA A 21 -14.76 23.43 28.28
N LEU A 22 -14.03 24.40 27.71
CA LEU A 22 -13.55 24.31 26.32
C LEU A 22 -12.44 23.26 26.14
N LEU A 23 -11.54 23.11 27.11
CA LEU A 23 -10.49 22.07 27.12
C LEU A 23 -11.07 20.65 27.24
N THR A 24 -12.18 20.49 27.97
CA THR A 24 -12.90 19.21 28.09
C THR A 24 -13.76 18.90 26.87
N LEU A 25 -14.38 19.91 26.23
CA LEU A 25 -15.10 19.71 24.95
C LEU A 25 -14.16 19.29 23.81
N THR A 26 -12.98 19.90 23.71
CA THR A 26 -12.00 19.58 22.66
C THR A 26 -11.37 18.19 22.82
N SER A 27 -11.18 17.72 24.05
CA SER A 27 -10.71 16.36 24.32
C SER A 27 -11.76 15.28 24.07
N LEU A 28 -13.06 15.59 24.24
CA LEU A 28 -14.16 14.67 23.89
C LEU A 28 -14.33 14.52 22.37
N VAL A 29 -14.11 15.58 21.59
CA VAL A 29 -14.22 15.55 20.11
C VAL A 29 -13.04 14.81 19.47
N ASN A 30 -11.87 14.78 20.12
CA ASN A 30 -10.67 14.07 19.66
C ASN A 30 -10.37 12.76 20.41
N ALA A 31 -11.35 12.22 21.17
CA ALA A 31 -11.14 10.98 21.89
C ALA A 31 -11.03 9.81 20.89
N GLU A 32 -9.81 9.29 20.70
CA GLU A 32 -9.65 8.04 19.96
C GLU A 32 -10.43 6.93 20.66
N PRO A 33 -11.11 6.03 19.91
CA PRO A 33 -11.82 4.93 20.50
C PRO A 33 -10.91 4.13 21.42
N SER A 34 -11.42 3.72 22.58
CA SER A 34 -10.66 2.83 23.46
C SER A 34 -10.20 1.58 22.69
N LYS A 35 -9.06 0.99 23.07
CA LYS A 35 -8.56 -0.25 22.44
C LYS A 35 -9.65 -1.33 22.36
N LEU A 36 -10.49 -1.43 23.39
CA LEU A 36 -11.61 -2.37 23.45
C LEU A 36 -12.69 -2.05 22.41
N THR A 37 -13.01 -0.76 22.24
CA THR A 37 -13.95 -0.28 21.20
C THR A 37 -13.41 -0.57 19.81
N GLN A 38 -12.13 -0.29 19.56
CA GLN A 38 -11.49 -0.57 18.28
C GLN A 38 -11.51 -2.07 17.96
N GLN A 39 -11.27 -2.91 18.97
CA GLN A 39 -11.27 -4.37 18.80
C GLN A 39 -12.66 -4.92 18.48
N LYS A 40 -13.72 -4.39 19.12
CA LYS A 40 -15.11 -4.73 18.80
C LYS A 40 -15.51 -4.27 17.39
N ILE A 41 -15.10 -3.07 16.98
CA ILE A 41 -15.32 -2.57 15.62
C ILE A 41 -14.63 -3.50 14.62
N ASN A 42 -13.37 -3.87 14.88
CA ASN A 42 -12.62 -4.76 14.00
C ASN A 42 -13.25 -6.16 13.88
N GLN A 43 -13.76 -6.72 14.98
CA GLN A 43 -14.50 -7.99 14.95
C GLN A 43 -15.75 -7.88 14.08
N LYS A 44 -16.57 -6.85 14.29
CA LYS A 44 -17.79 -6.62 13.51
C LYS A 44 -17.50 -6.36 12.03
N VAL A 45 -16.42 -5.65 11.72
CA VAL A 45 -15.97 -5.42 10.33
C VAL A 45 -15.48 -6.72 9.66
N ALA A 46 -14.90 -7.64 10.43
CA ALA A 46 -14.47 -8.95 9.94
C ALA A 46 -15.63 -9.92 9.66
N GLU A 47 -16.83 -9.67 10.19
CA GLU A 47 -18.05 -10.44 9.89
C GLU A 47 -18.59 -10.16 8.48
N TYR A 48 -18.25 -9.02 7.86
CA TYR A 48 -18.71 -8.71 6.51
C TYR A 48 -17.86 -9.40 5.44
N ASN A 49 -18.53 -9.99 4.46
CA ASN A 49 -17.89 -10.62 3.30
C ASN A 49 -17.21 -9.62 2.34
N TYR A 50 -17.54 -8.33 2.46
CA TYR A 50 -17.02 -7.25 1.62
C TYR A 50 -16.66 -6.04 2.47
N GLN A 51 -15.48 -5.48 2.23
CA GLN A 51 -15.02 -4.24 2.84
C GLN A 51 -14.70 -3.23 1.74
N LEU A 52 -15.17 -2.00 1.91
CA LEU A 52 -14.76 -0.90 1.05
C LEU A 52 -13.28 -0.60 1.34
N SER A 53 -12.44 -0.73 0.32
CA SER A 53 -11.00 -0.54 0.43
C SER A 53 -10.55 0.75 -0.25
N THR A 54 -9.42 1.27 0.19
CA THR A 54 -8.68 2.35 -0.49
C THR A 54 -7.35 1.84 -1.02
N GLN A 55 -6.81 2.50 -2.03
CA GLN A 55 -5.50 2.20 -2.61
C GLN A 55 -4.73 3.51 -2.81
N ALA A 56 -3.41 3.41 -2.77
CA ALA A 56 -2.50 4.48 -3.16
C ALA A 56 -1.33 3.87 -3.94
N ILE A 57 -0.83 4.58 -4.95
CA ILE A 57 0.33 4.20 -5.76
C ILE A 57 1.10 5.48 -6.07
N GLY A 58 2.42 5.45 -5.91
CA GLY A 58 3.30 6.55 -6.35
C GLY A 58 3.21 7.82 -5.52
N GLY A 59 3.19 7.69 -4.18
CA GLY A 59 3.24 8.85 -3.29
C GLY A 59 4.45 9.76 -3.57
N HIS A 60 4.21 11.07 -3.64
CA HIS A 60 5.24 12.07 -3.94
C HIS A 60 5.93 12.65 -2.70
N TYR A 61 5.33 12.50 -1.53
CA TYR A 61 5.83 13.00 -0.26
C TYR A 61 5.41 12.06 0.87
N GLN A 62 6.02 12.24 2.03
CA GLN A 62 5.76 11.52 3.26
C GLN A 62 5.84 12.49 4.44
N PHE A 63 5.14 12.20 5.52
CA PHE A 63 5.15 13.00 6.75
C PHE A 63 5.96 12.37 7.87
N SER A 64 6.32 11.08 7.75
CA SER A 64 7.15 10.36 8.71
C SER A 64 8.60 10.24 8.23
N LYS A 65 9.44 9.63 9.08
CA LYS A 65 10.82 9.25 8.74
C LYS A 65 10.94 7.84 8.17
N ASP A 66 9.83 7.11 8.08
CA ASP A 66 9.84 5.75 7.54
C ASP A 66 9.92 5.75 6.01
N ASN A 67 10.08 4.59 5.40
CA ASN A 67 10.02 4.48 3.95
C ASN A 67 8.61 4.86 3.40
N LEU A 68 8.57 5.54 2.25
CA LEU A 68 7.36 5.97 1.52
C LEU A 68 6.28 4.89 1.45
N LEU A 69 6.63 3.66 1.05
CA LEU A 69 5.68 2.55 0.93
C LEU A 69 5.13 2.10 2.29
N VAL A 70 5.95 2.13 3.34
CA VAL A 70 5.54 1.71 4.69
C VAL A 70 4.58 2.73 5.29
N GLU A 71 4.83 4.03 5.09
CA GLU A 71 3.86 5.07 5.45
C GLU A 71 2.55 4.93 4.67
N GLN A 72 2.65 4.79 3.34
CA GLN A 72 1.48 4.58 2.48
C GLN A 72 0.63 3.39 2.95
N ALA A 73 1.26 2.25 3.24
CA ALA A 73 0.55 1.06 3.70
C ALA A 73 -0.14 1.30 5.07
N ARG A 74 0.49 2.04 5.99
CA ARG A 74 -0.14 2.40 7.26
C ARG A 74 -1.34 3.32 7.08
N GLN A 75 -1.26 4.31 6.19
CA GLN A 75 -2.39 5.19 5.91
C GLN A 75 -3.54 4.45 5.20
N VAL A 76 -3.23 3.58 4.24
CA VAL A 76 -4.23 2.71 3.61
C VAL A 76 -4.94 1.84 4.65
N LYS A 77 -4.19 1.30 5.61
CA LYS A 77 -4.75 0.50 6.70
C LYS A 77 -5.55 1.32 7.71
N SER A 78 -5.11 2.53 8.08
CA SER A 78 -5.82 3.40 9.02
C SER A 78 -7.16 3.88 8.47
N LEU A 79 -7.26 4.01 7.14
CA LEU A 79 -8.51 4.28 6.41
C LEU A 79 -9.44 3.05 6.31
N GLY A 80 -9.11 1.94 7.00
CA GLY A 80 -9.96 0.75 7.08
C GLY A 80 -9.75 -0.26 5.96
N SER A 81 -8.78 -0.06 5.06
CA SER A 81 -8.54 -1.03 3.99
C SER A 81 -7.94 -2.34 4.52
N ASN A 82 -8.45 -3.45 4.00
CA ASN A 82 -7.88 -4.78 4.20
C ASN A 82 -7.20 -5.35 2.94
N LEU A 83 -7.03 -4.47 1.93
CA LEU A 83 -6.28 -4.70 0.71
C LEU A 83 -5.11 -3.72 0.62
N LEU A 84 -3.91 -4.26 0.39
CA LEU A 84 -2.74 -3.48 0.01
C LEU A 84 -2.47 -3.71 -1.48
N LYS A 85 -2.46 -2.63 -2.26
CA LYS A 85 -2.05 -2.67 -3.67
C LYS A 85 -0.71 -1.99 -3.87
N ILE A 86 0.20 -2.63 -4.58
CA ILE A 86 1.54 -2.12 -4.89
C ILE A 86 1.97 -2.51 -6.31
N CYS A 87 3.09 -1.93 -6.76
CA CYS A 87 3.75 -2.31 -8.00
C CYS A 87 5.13 -2.91 -7.68
N LEU A 88 5.47 -4.03 -8.30
CA LEU A 88 6.80 -4.64 -8.22
C LEU A 88 7.45 -4.61 -9.60
N GLY A 89 8.60 -3.93 -9.72
CA GLY A 89 9.33 -3.86 -10.98
C GLY A 89 10.49 -2.88 -10.93
N LYS A 90 11.34 -2.93 -11.95
CA LYS A 90 12.54 -2.08 -12.05
C LYS A 90 12.24 -0.59 -11.86
N GLY A 91 11.13 -0.10 -12.41
CA GLY A 91 10.71 1.30 -12.31
C GLY A 91 10.07 1.71 -10.98
N THR A 92 9.71 0.77 -10.10
CA THR A 92 8.90 1.08 -8.91
C THR A 92 9.73 1.51 -7.71
N ALA A 93 11.03 1.17 -7.72
CA ALA A 93 11.93 1.46 -6.60
C ALA A 93 12.02 2.94 -6.23
N LYS A 94 12.06 3.84 -7.22
CA LYS A 94 12.09 5.28 -6.97
C LYS A 94 10.77 5.77 -6.38
N SER A 95 9.64 5.32 -6.93
CA SER A 95 8.29 5.73 -6.51
C SER A 95 7.93 5.29 -5.08
N TYR A 96 8.63 4.28 -4.56
CA TYR A 96 8.44 3.78 -3.20
C TYR A 96 9.62 4.07 -2.28
N GLY A 97 10.60 4.89 -2.71
CA GLY A 97 11.75 5.27 -1.89
C GLY A 97 12.65 4.11 -1.46
N PHE A 98 12.77 3.07 -2.29
CA PHE A 98 13.61 1.90 -1.99
C PHE A 98 15.09 2.24 -2.06
N GLU A 99 15.90 1.47 -1.33
CA GLU A 99 17.35 1.64 -1.27
C GLU A 99 18.01 1.31 -2.63
N LYS A 100 19.21 1.86 -2.86
CA LYS A 100 19.97 1.64 -4.11
C LYS A 100 20.21 0.15 -4.44
N LYS A 101 20.21 -0.73 -3.43
CA LYS A 101 20.35 -2.18 -3.63
C LYS A 101 19.18 -2.76 -4.44
N ALA A 102 17.95 -2.30 -4.20
CA ALA A 102 16.76 -2.73 -4.92
C ALA A 102 16.86 -2.41 -6.43
N LEU A 103 17.54 -1.31 -6.80
CA LEU A 103 17.77 -0.91 -8.19
C LEU A 103 18.68 -1.89 -8.96
N LYS A 104 19.46 -2.72 -8.25
CA LYS A 104 20.34 -3.74 -8.84
C LYS A 104 19.67 -5.11 -8.95
N ALA A 105 18.42 -5.25 -8.51
CA ALA A 105 17.69 -6.50 -8.62
C ALA A 105 17.52 -6.92 -10.09
N LYS A 106 17.60 -8.22 -10.33
CA LYS A 106 17.44 -8.84 -11.66
C LYS A 106 16.15 -9.64 -11.80
N SER A 107 15.32 -9.67 -10.76
CA SER A 107 14.01 -10.31 -10.74
C SER A 107 13.13 -9.69 -9.66
N ALA A 108 11.81 -9.86 -9.78
CA ALA A 108 10.86 -9.40 -8.77
C ALA A 108 11.14 -10.00 -7.39
N LEU A 109 11.50 -11.29 -7.32
CA LEU A 109 11.88 -11.94 -6.06
C LEU A 109 13.18 -11.38 -5.47
N ALA A 110 14.19 -11.09 -6.31
CA ALA A 110 15.43 -10.48 -5.85
C ALA A 110 15.19 -9.07 -5.30
N MET A 111 14.30 -8.29 -5.93
CA MET A 111 13.91 -6.98 -5.43
C MET A 111 13.22 -7.10 -4.08
N LEU A 112 12.23 -8.00 -3.95
CA LEU A 112 11.54 -8.26 -2.69
C LEU A 112 12.52 -8.61 -1.56
N ARG A 113 13.43 -9.56 -1.81
CA ARG A 113 14.43 -10.00 -0.82
C ARG A 113 15.45 -8.91 -0.44
N SER A 114 15.69 -7.95 -1.31
CA SER A 114 16.68 -6.89 -1.10
C SER A 114 16.10 -5.58 -0.57
N THR A 115 14.78 -5.51 -0.35
CA THR A 115 14.06 -4.30 0.05
C THR A 115 13.35 -4.49 1.39
N PRO A 116 13.90 -4.00 2.51
CA PRO A 116 13.29 -4.12 3.83
C PRO A 116 11.85 -3.57 3.90
N ALA A 117 11.56 -2.48 3.19
CA ALA A 117 10.22 -1.90 3.13
C ALA A 117 9.17 -2.85 2.57
N LEU A 118 9.51 -3.61 1.51
CA LEU A 118 8.61 -4.62 0.94
C LEU A 118 8.30 -5.72 1.95
N LYS A 119 9.34 -6.24 2.63
CA LYS A 119 9.15 -7.22 3.70
C LYS A 119 8.22 -6.67 4.78
N HIS A 120 8.44 -5.44 5.23
CA HIS A 120 7.62 -4.81 6.27
C HIS A 120 6.14 -4.80 5.84
N VAL A 121 5.81 -4.28 4.66
CA VAL A 121 4.41 -4.17 4.25
C VAL A 121 3.74 -5.53 4.01
N PHE A 122 4.47 -6.54 3.54
CA PHE A 122 3.94 -7.91 3.42
C PHE A 122 3.72 -8.58 4.78
N ASP A 123 4.50 -8.21 5.80
CA ASP A 123 4.32 -8.67 7.18
C ASP A 123 3.19 -7.94 7.93
N MET A 124 2.69 -6.80 7.41
CA MET A 124 1.53 -6.10 8.00
C MET A 124 0.27 -6.98 7.97
N ASN A 125 -0.75 -6.63 8.76
CA ASN A 125 -1.97 -7.42 8.81
C ASN A 125 -3.01 -7.01 7.75
N PHE A 126 -2.71 -7.17 6.47
CA PHE A 126 -3.73 -7.16 5.42
C PHE A 126 -4.17 -8.59 5.11
N LYS A 127 -5.43 -8.76 4.71
CA LYS A 127 -5.95 -10.01 4.16
C LYS A 127 -5.54 -10.17 2.70
N TYR A 128 -5.62 -9.10 1.92
CA TYR A 128 -5.41 -9.11 0.48
C TYR A 128 -4.18 -8.29 0.08
N TYR A 129 -3.35 -8.86 -0.79
CA TYR A 129 -2.20 -8.20 -1.38
C TYR A 129 -2.32 -8.27 -2.89
N GLN A 130 -2.49 -7.14 -3.54
CA GLN A 130 -2.48 -7.06 -4.99
C GLN A 130 -1.15 -6.45 -5.44
N ALA A 131 -0.41 -7.16 -6.28
CA ALA A 131 0.83 -6.66 -6.85
C ALA A 131 0.75 -6.64 -8.38
N TRP A 132 0.95 -5.46 -8.96
CA TRP A 132 1.27 -5.35 -10.38
C TRP A 132 2.74 -5.70 -10.58
N ILE A 133 3.00 -6.77 -11.32
CA ILE A 133 4.35 -7.25 -11.61
C ILE A 133 4.76 -6.73 -12.98
N HIS A 134 5.83 -5.95 -13.01
CA HIS A 134 6.61 -5.72 -14.22
C HIS A 134 7.82 -6.64 -14.14
N SER A 135 7.74 -7.72 -14.92
CA SER A 135 8.81 -8.70 -14.99
C SER A 135 10.12 -8.05 -15.41
N TYR A 136 11.22 -8.56 -14.85
CA TYR A 136 12.58 -8.14 -15.21
C TYR A 136 13.08 -8.86 -16.45
N THR A 137 12.40 -9.92 -16.89
CA THR A 137 12.64 -10.57 -18.17
C THR A 137 12.17 -9.64 -19.30
N GLU A 138 13.12 -9.21 -20.13
CA GLU A 138 12.87 -8.36 -21.31
C GLU A 138 12.40 -9.22 -22.48
N GLY A 139 11.11 -9.54 -22.51
CA GLY A 139 10.46 -10.19 -23.64
C GLY A 139 10.04 -9.19 -24.69
N LYS A 140 10.20 -9.58 -25.94
CA LYS A 140 9.84 -8.75 -27.08
C LYS A 140 8.35 -8.91 -27.47
N TRP A 141 7.44 -8.54 -26.56
CA TRP A 141 5.97 -8.64 -26.73
C TRP A 141 5.39 -8.20 -28.09
N ARG A 142 6.11 -7.37 -28.85
CA ARG A 142 5.70 -6.83 -30.16
C ARG A 142 6.11 -7.68 -31.38
N ASP A 143 7.07 -8.58 -31.25
CA ASP A 143 7.49 -9.47 -32.34
C ASP A 143 7.18 -10.95 -32.06
N GLY A 144 6.78 -11.26 -30.84
CA GLY A 144 6.41 -12.59 -30.37
C GLY A 144 7.06 -12.87 -29.02
N ILE A 145 6.81 -14.04 -28.46
CA ILE A 145 7.58 -14.51 -27.31
C ILE A 145 8.17 -15.84 -27.72
N THR A 146 9.49 -15.91 -27.80
CA THR A 146 10.19 -17.18 -28.05
C THR A 146 9.97 -18.13 -26.89
N LYS A 147 10.12 -19.44 -27.13
CA LYS A 147 10.03 -20.43 -26.05
C LYS A 147 10.96 -20.10 -24.87
N LYS A 148 12.18 -19.63 -25.14
CA LYS A 148 13.12 -19.25 -24.09
C LYS A 148 12.60 -18.07 -23.25
N GLU A 149 12.10 -17.01 -23.88
CA GLU A 149 11.54 -15.87 -23.15
C GLU A 149 10.32 -16.28 -22.32
N ALA A 150 9.46 -17.14 -22.87
CA ALA A 150 8.30 -17.69 -22.14
C ALA A 150 8.75 -18.51 -20.91
N ASP A 151 9.77 -19.35 -21.05
CA ASP A 151 10.33 -20.16 -19.96
C ASP A 151 10.97 -19.25 -18.88
N ASP A 152 11.66 -18.18 -19.28
CA ASP A 152 12.25 -17.19 -18.35
C ASP A 152 11.16 -16.40 -17.60
N TYR A 153 10.09 -15.97 -18.28
CA TYR A 153 8.92 -15.34 -17.66
C TYR A 153 8.24 -16.26 -16.65
N TYR A 154 7.98 -17.50 -17.06
CA TYR A 154 7.36 -18.51 -16.21
C TYR A 154 8.21 -18.73 -14.96
N LYS A 155 9.53 -18.86 -15.12
CA LYS A 155 10.45 -19.06 -13.99
C LYS A 155 10.43 -17.88 -13.01
N GLU A 156 10.44 -16.64 -13.49
CA GLU A 156 10.40 -15.48 -12.60
C GLU A 156 9.11 -15.45 -11.76
N MET A 157 7.96 -15.72 -12.40
CA MET A 157 6.67 -15.75 -11.72
C MET A 157 6.53 -16.94 -10.78
N TYR A 158 7.03 -18.11 -11.19
CA TYR A 158 7.06 -19.33 -10.37
C TYR A 158 7.86 -19.10 -9.09
N ASP A 159 9.08 -18.56 -9.19
CA ASP A 159 9.94 -18.31 -8.04
C ASP A 159 9.30 -17.30 -7.07
N LEU A 160 8.66 -16.25 -7.59
CA LEU A 160 7.96 -15.25 -6.78
C LEU A 160 6.73 -15.85 -6.07
N ALA A 161 5.88 -16.57 -6.80
CA ALA A 161 4.69 -17.22 -6.25
C ALA A 161 5.08 -18.27 -5.20
N GLY A 162 6.08 -19.10 -5.49
CA GLY A 162 6.62 -20.10 -4.58
C GLY A 162 7.15 -19.48 -3.28
N TYR A 163 7.80 -18.30 -3.36
CA TYR A 163 8.21 -17.57 -2.17
C TYR A 163 7.02 -17.15 -1.31
N PHE A 164 5.96 -16.55 -1.89
CA PHE A 164 4.79 -16.13 -1.12
C PHE A 164 4.06 -17.32 -0.48
N LEU A 165 3.86 -18.39 -1.26
CA LEU A 165 3.24 -19.62 -0.76
C LEU A 165 4.03 -20.22 0.40
N THR A 166 5.36 -20.26 0.30
CA THR A 166 6.21 -20.82 1.37
C THR A 166 6.27 -19.91 2.58
N LYS A 167 6.52 -18.61 2.38
CA LYS A 167 6.78 -17.64 3.46
C LYS A 167 5.52 -17.29 4.25
N TYR A 168 4.38 -17.23 3.59
CA TYR A 168 3.11 -16.79 4.17
C TYR A 168 2.07 -17.90 4.23
N SER A 169 2.47 -19.16 4.05
CA SER A 169 1.60 -20.32 4.29
C SER A 169 0.97 -20.25 5.68
N GLY A 170 -0.30 -20.63 5.78
CA GLY A 170 -1.04 -20.66 7.06
C GLY A 170 -1.40 -19.29 7.64
N THR A 171 -0.94 -18.17 7.06
CA THR A 171 -1.28 -16.82 7.56
C THR A 171 -2.69 -16.36 7.17
N GLY A 172 -3.36 -17.10 6.28
CA GLY A 172 -4.65 -16.72 5.70
C GLY A 172 -4.58 -15.53 4.72
N LYS A 173 -3.39 -15.05 4.36
CA LYS A 173 -3.18 -13.98 3.36
C LYS A 173 -3.48 -14.49 1.96
N VAL A 174 -4.01 -13.59 1.12
CA VAL A 174 -4.30 -13.84 -0.29
C VAL A 174 -3.45 -12.90 -1.13
N PHE A 175 -2.61 -13.47 -2.00
CA PHE A 175 -1.76 -12.72 -2.93
C PHE A 175 -2.36 -12.81 -4.33
N MET A 176 -2.59 -11.66 -4.96
CA MET A 176 -3.08 -11.50 -6.32
C MET A 176 -1.98 -10.84 -7.14
N LEU A 177 -1.32 -11.61 -7.99
CA LEU A 177 -0.23 -11.15 -8.83
C LEU A 177 -0.78 -10.95 -10.24
N GLY A 178 -0.66 -9.74 -10.79
CA GLY A 178 -1.13 -9.42 -12.14
C GLY A 178 -0.08 -8.63 -12.91
N ASN A 179 -0.10 -8.74 -14.24
CA ASN A 179 0.79 -7.96 -15.09
C ASN A 179 0.16 -6.59 -15.38
N TRP A 180 0.97 -5.52 -15.40
CA TRP A 180 0.52 -4.19 -15.80
C TRP A 180 0.51 -4.06 -17.33
N GLU A 181 -0.61 -3.66 -17.92
CA GLU A 181 -0.72 -3.27 -19.33
C GLU A 181 -0.20 -4.33 -20.33
N GLY A 182 -0.41 -5.62 -20.04
CA GLY A 182 0.11 -6.71 -20.87
C GLY A 182 -0.36 -6.68 -22.33
N ASP A 183 -1.63 -6.33 -22.55
CA ASP A 183 -2.23 -6.09 -23.87
C ASP A 183 -1.66 -4.83 -24.54
N TRP A 184 -1.48 -3.74 -23.78
CA TRP A 184 -0.83 -2.52 -24.26
C TRP A 184 0.61 -2.75 -24.73
N LEU A 185 1.35 -3.67 -24.09
CA LEU A 185 2.71 -4.04 -24.50
C LEU A 185 2.74 -4.73 -25.88
N ILE A 186 1.61 -5.32 -26.30
CA ILE A 186 1.44 -5.96 -27.62
C ILE A 186 1.12 -4.91 -28.70
N HIS A 187 0.59 -3.74 -28.33
CA HIS A 187 0.31 -2.67 -29.29
C HIS A 187 1.61 -2.09 -29.89
N LYS A 188 1.68 -2.06 -31.21
CA LYS A 188 2.75 -1.36 -31.92
C LYS A 188 2.62 0.14 -31.61
N LYS A 189 3.74 0.76 -31.21
CA LYS A 189 3.87 2.21 -30.95
C LYS A 189 3.01 2.78 -29.81
N MET A 190 2.37 1.96 -28.96
CA MET A 190 1.49 2.46 -27.88
C MET A 190 0.39 3.40 -28.42
N ASP A 191 -0.15 3.08 -29.60
CA ASP A 191 -1.21 3.86 -30.24
C ASP A 191 -2.58 3.27 -29.89
N ARG A 192 -3.40 4.06 -29.19
CA ARG A 192 -4.76 3.68 -28.77
C ARG A 192 -5.71 3.39 -29.92
N ASN A 193 -5.42 3.91 -31.12
CA ASN A 193 -6.25 3.72 -32.31
C ASN A 193 -5.76 2.56 -33.17
N SER A 194 -4.66 1.90 -32.79
CA SER A 194 -4.12 0.80 -33.57
C SER A 194 -4.97 -0.47 -33.41
N THR A 195 -5.35 -1.06 -34.54
CA THR A 195 -5.98 -2.39 -34.56
C THR A 195 -4.89 -3.47 -34.50
N PRO A 196 -4.94 -4.40 -33.54
CA PRO A 196 -4.02 -5.54 -33.50
C PRO A 196 -4.10 -6.37 -34.80
N SER A 197 -2.96 -6.89 -35.25
CA SER A 197 -2.90 -7.79 -36.40
C SER A 197 -3.66 -9.08 -36.11
N THR A 198 -4.47 -9.54 -37.06
CA THR A 198 -5.12 -10.87 -37.00
C THR A 198 -4.17 -12.02 -37.29
N LYS A 199 -2.98 -11.73 -37.85
CA LYS A 199 -1.95 -12.75 -38.09
C LYS A 199 -1.26 -13.11 -36.78
N PRO A 200 -1.13 -14.41 -36.44
CA PRO A 200 -0.39 -14.83 -35.27
C PRO A 200 1.09 -14.43 -35.40
N PHE A 201 1.72 -14.11 -34.27
CA PHE A 201 3.17 -13.97 -34.21
C PHE A 201 3.82 -15.30 -34.55
N LYS A 202 4.93 -15.27 -35.31
CA LYS A 202 5.74 -16.47 -35.54
C LYS A 202 6.54 -16.71 -34.25
N ALA A 203 6.23 -17.80 -33.56
CA ALA A 203 6.95 -18.24 -32.36
C ALA A 203 8.35 -18.76 -32.68
#